data_AF-A0A8X8LC01-F1
#
_entry.id   AF-A0A8X8LC01-F1
#
_cell.length_a   1.000
_cell.length_b   1.000
_cell.length_c   1.000
_cell.angle_alpha   90.00
_cell.angle_beta   90.00
_cell.angle_gamma   90.00
#
_symmetry.space_group_name_H-M   'P 1'
#
loop_
_entity.id
_entity.type
_entity.pdbx_description
1 polymer ?
#
loop_
_entity_poly.entity_id
_entity_poly.type
_entity_poly.pdbx_seq_one_letter_code
_entity_poly.pdbx_strand_id
1 'polypeptide(L)'
;MSTDMATHTKEKALALLKQDAEKILKLISVQMDHLTMPQCPLYEEVLDTQMFGLSREIDFAIRLGLISEETGKQILSELEQRLAQLHEAYEQQNGKGS
;
A
#
# COMPACT_ATOMS: atom_id res chain seq x y z
N MET A 1 -33.54 -3.27 -5.03
CA MET A 1 -33.65 -2.50 -3.77
C MET A 1 -32.64 -2.98 -2.73
N SER A 2 -32.78 -4.16 -2.08
CA SER A 2 -31.77 -4.62 -1.08
C SER A 2 -30.45 -5.11 -1.69
N THR A 3 -30.49 -5.73 -2.89
CA THR A 3 -29.29 -6.23 -3.57
C THR A 3 -28.39 -5.11 -4.06
N ASP A 4 -28.97 -4.01 -4.55
CA ASP A 4 -28.23 -2.83 -5.04
C ASP A 4 -27.47 -2.11 -3.92
N MET A 5 -28.02 -2.08 -2.70
CA MET A 5 -27.35 -1.48 -1.55
C MET A 5 -26.13 -2.31 -1.11
N ALA A 6 -26.26 -3.64 -1.16
CA ALA A 6 -25.17 -4.54 -0.81
C ALA A 6 -24.01 -4.44 -1.80
N THR A 7 -24.28 -4.39 -3.11
CA THR A 7 -23.25 -4.22 -4.14
C THR A 7 -22.57 -2.86 -4.03
N HIS A 8 -23.34 -1.78 -3.87
CA HIS A 8 -22.79 -0.44 -3.70
C HIS A 8 -21.87 -0.33 -2.48
N THR A 9 -22.21 -1.01 -1.38
CA THR A 9 -21.38 -1.04 -0.17
C THR A 9 -20.05 -1.75 -0.40
N LYS A 10 -20.04 -2.85 -1.17
CA LYS A 10 -18.81 -3.58 -1.54
C LYS A 10 -17.90 -2.74 -2.43
N GLU A 11 -18.47 -2.10 -3.45
CA GLU A 11 -17.74 -1.21 -4.35
C GLU A 11 -17.12 -0.03 -3.58
N LYS A 12 -17.88 0.57 -2.68
CA LYS A 12 -17.39 1.66 -1.83
C LYS A 12 -16.26 1.22 -0.90
N ALA A 13 -16.38 0.04 -0.28
CA ALA A 13 -15.32 -0.50 0.57
C ALA A 13 -14.02 -0.73 -0.23
N LEU A 14 -14.12 -1.33 -1.41
CA LEU A 14 -12.97 -1.52 -2.29
C LEU A 14 -12.35 -0.19 -2.73
N ALA A 15 -13.17 0.81 -3.07
CA ALA A 15 -12.69 2.12 -3.47
C ALA A 15 -11.91 2.81 -2.33
N LEU A 16 -12.39 2.73 -1.09
CA LEU A 16 -11.70 3.28 0.07
C LEU A 16 -10.34 2.60 0.29
N LEU A 17 -10.31 1.26 0.30
CA LEU A 17 -9.04 0.51 0.47
C LEU A 17 -8.01 0.86 -0.62
N LYS A 18 -8.46 1.07 -1.86
CA LYS A 18 -7.58 1.52 -2.95
C LYS A 18 -7.07 2.94 -2.75
N GLN A 19 -7.92 3.86 -2.26
CA GLN A 19 -7.50 5.22 -1.94
C GLN A 19 -6.48 5.26 -0.80
N ASP A 20 -6.64 4.39 0.20
CA ASP A 20 -5.68 4.30 1.31
C ASP A 20 -4.36 3.68 0.84
N ALA A 21 -4.40 2.64 0.00
CA ALA A 21 -3.21 2.13 -0.69
C ALA A 21 -2.51 3.21 -1.53
N GLU A 22 -3.26 4.04 -2.27
CA GLU A 22 -2.69 5.11 -3.09
C GLU A 22 -1.98 6.20 -2.25
N LYS A 23 -2.47 6.48 -1.04
CA LYS A 23 -1.76 7.37 -0.10
C LYS A 23 -0.40 6.79 0.31
N ILE A 24 -0.34 5.48 0.56
CA ILE A 24 0.91 4.79 0.89
C ILE A 24 1.85 4.81 -0.33
N LEU A 25 1.34 4.53 -1.54
CA LEU A 25 2.12 4.64 -2.78
C LEU A 25 2.70 6.05 -2.99
N LYS A 26 1.91 7.08 -2.67
CA LYS A 26 2.37 8.46 -2.76
C LYS A 26 3.47 8.75 -1.74
N LEU A 27 3.34 8.25 -0.51
CA LEU A 27 4.39 8.35 0.50
C LEU A 27 5.69 7.72 -0.02
N ILE A 28 5.61 6.48 -0.53
CA ILE A 28 6.71 5.76 -1.19
C ILE A 28 7.31 6.60 -2.33
N SER A 29 6.48 7.19 -3.20
CA SER A 29 6.95 7.92 -4.39
C SER A 29 7.62 9.26 -4.05
N VAL A 30 7.15 9.97 -3.02
CA VAL A 30 7.77 11.24 -2.57
C VAL A 30 9.23 11.04 -2.15
N GLN A 31 9.60 9.85 -1.66
CA GLN A 31 11.02 9.53 -1.39
C GLN A 31 11.86 9.44 -2.65
N MET A 32 11.29 8.93 -3.75
CA MET A 32 12.00 8.85 -5.03
C MET A 32 12.32 10.24 -5.59
N ASP A 33 11.35 11.15 -5.49
CA ASP A 33 11.44 12.48 -6.15
C ASP A 33 12.36 13.46 -5.40
N HIS A 34 12.49 13.34 -4.08
CA HIS A 34 13.25 14.30 -3.27
C HIS A 34 14.68 13.87 -2.94
N LEU A 35 15.12 12.66 -3.31
CA LEU A 35 16.49 12.17 -3.04
C LEU A 35 16.92 12.31 -1.56
N THR A 36 15.97 12.41 -0.64
CA THR A 36 16.21 12.41 0.80
C THR A 36 16.43 10.96 1.22
N MET A 37 17.49 10.70 2.01
CA MET A 37 17.91 9.35 2.42
C MET A 37 16.74 8.37 2.65
N PRO A 38 16.52 7.37 1.77
CA PRO A 38 15.50 6.34 1.95
C PRO A 38 15.81 5.37 3.10
N GLN A 39 17.02 5.44 3.67
CA GLN A 39 17.41 4.69 4.87
C GLN A 39 17.30 5.54 6.16
N CYS A 40 16.39 6.52 6.22
CA CYS A 40 16.03 7.06 7.53
C CYS A 40 15.27 5.95 8.24
N PRO A 41 15.79 5.34 9.33
CA PRO A 41 15.13 4.19 9.97
C PRO A 41 13.69 4.51 10.39
N LEU A 42 13.46 5.77 10.75
CA LEU A 42 12.13 6.29 11.08
C LEU A 42 11.13 6.21 9.91
N TYR A 43 11.58 6.35 8.67
CA TYR A 43 10.71 6.30 7.51
C TYR A 43 10.28 4.86 7.18
N GLU A 44 11.21 3.91 7.26
CA GLU A 44 10.89 2.48 7.15
C GLU A 44 9.88 2.07 8.23
N GLU A 45 10.08 2.48 9.48
CA GLU A 45 9.13 2.22 10.58
C GLU A 45 7.74 2.83 10.32
N VAL A 46 7.69 4.05 9.75
CA VAL A 46 6.41 4.68 9.38
C VAL A 46 5.74 3.92 8.25
N LEU A 47 6.48 3.53 7.21
CA LEU A 47 5.93 2.74 6.10
C LEU A 47 5.41 1.39 6.59
N ASP A 48 6.18 0.67 7.41
CA ASP A 48 5.77 -0.61 7.99
C ASP A 48 4.50 -0.47 8.81
N THR A 49 4.39 0.60 9.60
CA THR A 49 3.19 0.89 10.38
C THR A 49 1.99 1.19 9.47
N GLN A 50 2.17 1.93 8.38
CA GLN A 50 1.10 2.23 7.40
C GLN A 50 0.66 0.96 6.65
N MET A 51 1.62 0.14 6.21
CA MET A 51 1.37 -1.16 5.57
C MET A 51 0.61 -2.09 6.51
N PHE A 52 1.01 -2.16 7.78
CA PHE A 52 0.29 -2.93 8.78
C PHE A 52 -1.13 -2.39 9.01
N GLY A 53 -1.30 -1.07 9.12
CA GLY A 53 -2.61 -0.43 9.22
C GLY A 53 -3.56 -0.84 8.09
N LEU A 54 -3.11 -0.70 6.84
CA LEU A 54 -3.88 -1.11 5.67
C LEU A 54 -4.17 -2.62 5.68
N SER A 55 -3.21 -3.47 6.07
CA SER A 55 -3.44 -4.92 6.18
C SER A 55 -4.57 -5.25 7.15
N ARG A 56 -4.70 -4.49 8.25
CA ARG A 56 -5.76 -4.66 9.25
C ARG A 56 -7.13 -4.23 8.72
N GLU A 57 -7.18 -3.16 7.93
CA GLU A 57 -8.41 -2.69 7.26
C GLU A 57 -8.88 -3.69 6.20
N ILE A 58 -7.95 -4.23 5.40
CA ILE A 58 -8.21 -5.28 4.42
C ILE A 58 -8.76 -6.55 5.10
N ASP A 59 -8.12 -7.03 6.16
CA ASP A 59 -8.59 -8.18 6.93
C ASP A 59 -10.00 -7.96 7.49
N PHE A 60 -10.28 -6.75 7.99
CA PHE A 60 -11.60 -6.38 8.46
C PHE A 60 -12.65 -6.43 7.32
N ALA A 61 -12.33 -5.90 6.15
CA ALA A 61 -13.22 -5.91 4.99
C ALA A 61 -13.46 -7.34 4.44
N ILE A 62 -12.44 -8.20 4.45
CA ILE A 62 -12.55 -9.63 4.08
C ILE A 62 -13.52 -10.34 5.05
N ARG A 63 -13.35 -10.14 6.36
CA ARG A 63 -14.20 -10.76 7.38
C ARG A 63 -15.67 -10.32 7.31
N LEU A 64 -15.92 -9.10 6.82
CA LEU A 64 -17.28 -8.60 6.54
C LEU A 64 -17.84 -9.08 5.19
N GLY A 65 -17.06 -9.82 4.39
CA GLY A 65 -17.45 -10.27 3.05
C GLY A 65 -17.59 -9.12 2.04
N LEU A 66 -16.92 -7.99 2.31
CA LEU A 66 -16.94 -6.80 1.45
C LEU A 66 -15.99 -6.93 0.27
N ILE A 67 -14.88 -7.63 0.45
CA ILE A 67 -13.90 -7.99 -0.59
C ILE A 67 -13.47 -9.45 -0.44
N SER A 68 -12.89 -10.02 -1.49
CA SER A 68 -12.27 -11.36 -1.41
C SER A 68 -10.85 -11.28 -0.86
N GLU A 69 -10.36 -12.40 -0.33
CA GLU A 69 -8.97 -12.53 0.11
C GLU A 69 -7.97 -12.29 -1.03
N GLU A 70 -8.30 -12.76 -2.23
CA GLU A 70 -7.49 -12.53 -3.44
C GLU A 70 -7.37 -11.04 -3.76
N THR A 71 -8.47 -10.29 -3.71
CA THR A 71 -8.45 -8.84 -3.92
C THR A 71 -7.61 -8.14 -2.84
N GLY A 72 -7.75 -8.54 -1.57
CA GLY A 72 -6.93 -8.00 -0.49
C GLY A 72 -5.44 -8.25 -0.68
N LYS A 73 -5.07 -9.48 -1.06
CA LYS A 73 -3.69 -9.86 -1.38
C LYS A 73 -3.14 -9.04 -2.54
N GLN A 74 -3.91 -8.85 -3.61
CA GLN A 74 -3.49 -8.08 -4.76
C GLN A 74 -3.14 -6.62 -4.39
N ILE A 75 -3.93 -5.98 -3.53
CA ILE A 75 -3.66 -4.61 -3.06
C ILE A 75 -2.33 -4.54 -2.31
N LEU A 76 -2.08 -5.47 -1.40
CA LEU A 76 -0.83 -5.50 -0.62
C LEU A 76 0.39 -5.83 -1.49
N SER A 77 0.27 -6.80 -2.39
CA SER A 77 1.37 -7.18 -3.28
C SER A 77 1.80 -6.06 -4.22
N GLU A 78 0.88 -5.22 -4.68
CA GLU A 78 1.23 -4.04 -5.49
C GLU A 78 2.10 -3.04 -4.72
N LEU A 79 1.77 -2.80 -3.45
CA LEU A 79 2.55 -1.94 -2.55
C LEU A 79 3.94 -2.53 -2.26
N GLU A 80 4.01 -3.82 -1.95
CA GLU A 80 5.26 -4.53 -1.70
C GLU A 80 6.19 -4.49 -2.92
N GLN A 81 5.65 -4.73 -4.13
CA GLN A 81 6.41 -4.63 -5.37
C GLN A 81 6.95 -3.23 -5.61
N ARG A 82 6.15 -2.19 -5.34
CA ARG A 82 6.59 -0.80 -5.50
C ARG A 82 7.69 -0.43 -4.51
N LEU A 83 7.58 -0.89 -3.27
CA LEU A 83 8.60 -0.69 -2.24
C LEU A 83 9.93 -1.37 -2.62
N ALA A 84 9.87 -2.61 -3.11
CA ALA A 84 11.05 -3.34 -3.59
C ALA A 84 11.76 -2.60 -4.73
N GLN A 85 11.01 -2.09 -5.71
CA GLN A 85 11.58 -1.28 -6.81
C GLN A 85 12.29 -0.01 -6.31
N LEU A 86 11.76 0.63 -5.25
CA LEU A 86 12.38 1.79 -4.65
C LEU A 86 13.71 1.43 -3.99
N HIS A 87 13.74 0.33 -3.22
CA HIS A 87 14.97 -0.16 -2.59
C HIS A 87 16.03 -0.50 -3.65
N GLU A 88 15.66 -1.24 -4.70
CA GLU A 88 16.56 -1.58 -5.80
C GLU A 88 17.11 -0.33 -6.51
N ALA A 89 16.27 0.66 -6.80
CA ALA A 89 16.69 1.90 -7.46
C ALA A 89 17.70 2.68 -6.60
N TYR A 90 17.52 2.70 -5.28
CA TYR A 90 18.44 3.35 -4.36
C TYR A 90 19.78 2.62 -4.25
N GLU A 91 19.75 1.28 -4.14
CA GLU A 91 20.97 0.46 -4.13
C GLU A 91 21.79 0.66 -5.41
N GLN A 92 21.14 0.73 -6.58
CA GLN A 92 21.80 1.00 -7.85
C GLN A 92 22.39 2.41 -7.94
N GLN A 93 21.76 3.41 -7.30
CA GLN A 93 22.26 4.79 -7.28
C GLN A 93 23.50 4.93 -6.38
N ASN A 94 23.53 4.24 -5.23
CA ASN A 94 24.66 4.28 -4.29
C ASN A 94 25.77 3.29 -4.60
N GLY A 95 25.48 2.21 -5.32
CA GLY A 95 26.47 1.24 -5.81
C GLY A 95 27.38 1.79 -6.91
N LYS A 96 27.06 2.94 -7.52
CA LYS A 96 27.90 3.62 -8.52
C LYS A 96 28.93 4.60 -7.92
N GLY A 97 29.04 4.65 -6.60
CA GLY A 97 29.95 5.57 -5.87
C GLY A 97 31.15 4.92 -5.16
N SER A 98 31.40 3.61 -5.31
CA SER A 98 32.62 2.93 -4.81
C SER A 98 33.61 2.60 -5.92
#